data_AF-A0A924YU29-F1
#
_entry.id   AF-A0A924YU29-F1
#
_cell.length_a   1.000
_cell.length_b   1.000
_cell.length_c   1.000
_cell.angle_alpha   90.00
_cell.angle_beta   90.00
_cell.angle_gamma   90.00
#
_symmetry.space_group_name_H-M   'P 1'
#
loop_
_entity.id
_entity.type
_entity.pdbx_description
1 polymer ?
#
loop_
_entity_poly.entity_id
_entity_poly.type
_entity_poly.pdbx_seq_one_letter_code
_entity_poly.pdbx_strand_id
1 'polypeptide(L)'
;LDIDEAVNNFIQGRVMISYGLLAELSVNEKYRSGETVACGDDELRVDVRVLGPHWVRASQVQLFSNGHMIREAAIPSEPDSPLPTGVKWAGGWTIPKPHHDVHLVAIATGPGVDGLYWRMAKPYQPTSPIWEPRVIGCSGAIWLDADKDGRRTSARDYAERLVAASTNDVTKLIESLSTYDEAVAAQAAHLLRTSGLSLQSQPLLTALKTASSATQAGFRAYAEAWRENEIVRVSP
;
A
#
# COMPACT_ATOMS: atom_id res chain seq x y z
N LEU A 1 5.51 7.74 -30.56
CA LEU A 1 5.34 7.79 -29.10
C LEU A 1 5.87 9.13 -28.65
N ASP A 2 5.05 9.94 -28.00
CA ASP A 2 5.52 11.17 -27.36
C ASP A 2 6.31 10.77 -26.09
N ILE A 3 7.60 11.03 -26.09
CA ILE A 3 8.51 10.58 -25.03
C ILE A 3 8.29 11.44 -23.78
N ASP A 4 8.10 12.75 -23.94
CA ASP A 4 7.95 13.68 -22.82
C ASP A 4 6.64 13.43 -22.08
N GLU A 5 5.56 13.16 -22.83
CA GLU A 5 4.29 12.76 -22.23
C GLU A 5 4.41 11.43 -21.48
N ALA A 6 5.09 10.43 -22.07
CA ALA A 6 5.32 9.15 -21.42
C ALA A 6 6.11 9.32 -20.12
N VAL A 7 7.23 10.04 -20.15
CA VAL A 7 8.06 10.33 -18.97
C VAL A 7 7.26 11.06 -17.90
N ASN A 8 6.47 12.07 -18.28
CA ASN A 8 5.62 12.79 -17.34
C ASN A 8 4.58 11.85 -16.69
N ASN A 9 3.95 10.96 -17.45
CA ASN A 9 3.01 9.99 -16.88
C ASN A 9 3.69 9.05 -15.87
N PHE A 10 4.93 8.62 -16.12
CA PHE A 10 5.73 7.85 -15.15
C PHE A 10 6.01 8.65 -13.88
N ILE A 11 6.49 9.91 -14.02
CA ILE A 11 6.77 10.79 -12.87
C ILE A 11 5.51 11.03 -12.04
N GLN A 12 4.37 11.21 -12.69
CA GLN A 12 3.09 11.43 -12.00
C GLN A 12 2.49 10.16 -11.40
N GLY A 13 3.08 8.98 -11.63
CA GLY A 13 2.54 7.71 -11.14
C GLY A 13 1.30 7.23 -11.88
N ARG A 14 1.06 7.70 -13.11
CA ARG A 14 -0.01 7.25 -14.01
C ARG A 14 0.37 5.94 -14.69
N VAL A 15 0.75 4.97 -13.87
CA VAL A 15 1.28 3.67 -14.28
C VAL A 15 0.51 2.57 -13.57
N MET A 16 0.37 1.43 -14.23
CA MET A 16 -0.26 0.24 -13.66
C MET A 16 0.65 -0.95 -13.93
N ILE A 17 0.59 -1.95 -13.07
CA ILE A 17 1.30 -3.21 -13.28
C ILE A 17 0.28 -4.25 -13.71
N SER A 18 0.59 -4.97 -14.78
CA SER A 18 -0.23 -6.07 -15.28
C SER A 18 0.62 -7.30 -15.53
N TYR A 19 0.23 -8.40 -14.91
CA TYR A 19 0.72 -9.74 -15.19
C TYR A 19 -0.46 -10.71 -15.20
N GLY A 20 -1.21 -10.69 -16.31
CA GLY A 20 -2.42 -11.48 -16.53
C GLY A 20 -3.72 -10.82 -16.04
N LEU A 21 -3.64 -9.88 -15.10
CA LEU A 21 -4.78 -9.06 -14.65
C LEU A 21 -4.44 -7.58 -14.80
N LEU A 22 -5.46 -6.73 -14.91
CA LEU A 22 -5.36 -5.28 -14.80
C LEU A 22 -6.33 -4.83 -13.70
N ALA A 23 -5.85 -4.05 -12.74
CA ALA A 23 -6.66 -3.52 -11.66
C ALA A 23 -6.76 -2.00 -11.81
N GLU A 24 -7.98 -1.51 -12.02
CA GLU A 24 -8.26 -0.08 -12.10
C GLU A 24 -8.85 0.38 -10.78
N LEU A 25 -8.33 1.48 -10.25
CA LEU A 25 -8.81 2.12 -9.03
C LEU A 25 -9.37 3.49 -9.39
N SER A 26 -10.47 3.85 -8.74
CA SER A 26 -11.04 5.19 -8.82
C SER A 26 -11.57 5.67 -7.49
N VAL A 27 -11.49 6.99 -7.27
CA VAL A 27 -12.05 7.64 -6.08
C VAL A 27 -13.10 8.65 -6.51
N ASN A 28 -14.27 8.62 -5.88
CA ASN A 28 -15.44 9.44 -6.16
C ASN A 28 -15.80 9.46 -7.66
N GLU A 29 -15.64 8.30 -8.32
CA GLU A 29 -15.87 8.05 -9.77
C GLU A 29 -15.01 8.89 -10.74
N LYS A 30 -14.28 9.90 -10.23
CA LYS A 30 -13.57 10.91 -11.00
C LYS A 30 -12.07 10.67 -11.05
N TYR A 31 -11.44 10.43 -9.91
CA TYR A 31 -9.99 10.42 -9.81
C TYR A 31 -9.42 9.05 -10.18
N ARG A 32 -8.21 9.03 -10.74
CA ARG A 32 -7.52 7.83 -11.22
C ARG A 32 -6.05 7.82 -10.78
N SER A 33 -5.35 6.73 -11.09
CA SER A 33 -3.93 6.56 -10.81
C SER A 33 -3.09 7.77 -11.20
N GLY A 34 -2.24 8.22 -10.29
CA GLY A 34 -1.36 9.37 -10.44
C GLY A 34 -2.02 10.72 -10.16
N GLU A 35 -3.29 10.76 -9.77
CA GLU A 35 -4.00 11.99 -9.39
C GLU A 35 -4.08 12.18 -7.87
N THR A 36 -4.38 13.41 -7.46
CA THR A 36 -4.58 13.79 -6.06
C THR A 36 -6.04 14.19 -5.83
N VAL A 37 -6.65 13.61 -4.80
CA VAL A 37 -8.02 13.87 -4.36
C VAL A 37 -7.95 14.84 -3.19
N ALA A 38 -8.51 16.04 -3.35
CA ALA A 38 -8.75 16.93 -2.21
C ALA A 38 -9.90 16.34 -1.36
N CYS A 39 -9.61 15.86 -0.15
CA CYS A 39 -10.60 15.23 0.71
C CYS A 39 -11.57 16.27 1.29
N GLY A 40 -12.72 16.44 0.63
CA GLY A 40 -13.81 17.33 1.04
C GLY A 40 -14.70 16.77 2.14
N ASP A 41 -15.17 15.53 1.95
CA ASP A 41 -16.15 14.85 2.81
C ASP A 41 -15.48 13.97 3.88
N ASP A 42 -16.25 13.56 4.90
CA ASP A 42 -15.81 12.63 5.96
C ASP A 42 -15.65 11.19 5.46
N GLU A 43 -16.22 10.86 4.29
CA GLU A 43 -16.15 9.55 3.66
C GLU A 43 -15.78 9.68 2.18
N LEU A 44 -15.05 8.68 1.67
CA LEU A 44 -14.60 8.59 0.28
C LEU A 44 -15.15 7.31 -0.33
N ARG A 45 -15.73 7.42 -1.52
CA ARG A 45 -16.14 6.25 -2.31
C ARG A 45 -14.96 5.79 -3.15
N VAL A 46 -14.58 4.53 -2.99
CA VAL A 46 -13.50 3.89 -3.73
C VAL A 46 -14.08 2.76 -4.55
N ASP A 47 -13.94 2.83 -5.88
CA ASP A 47 -14.40 1.78 -6.79
C ASP A 47 -13.19 1.15 -7.49
N VAL A 48 -13.22 -0.19 -7.57
CA VAL A 48 -12.18 -1.01 -8.20
C VAL A 48 -12.80 -1.89 -9.27
N ARG A 49 -12.14 -1.96 -10.42
CA ARG A 49 -12.49 -2.86 -11.52
C ARG A 49 -11.31 -3.75 -11.86
N VAL A 50 -11.55 -5.06 -11.88
CA VAL A 50 -10.55 -6.06 -12.25
C VAL A 50 -10.86 -6.57 -13.64
N LEU A 51 -9.89 -6.44 -14.53
CA LEU A 51 -9.95 -6.82 -15.93
C LEU A 51 -8.98 -7.96 -16.20
N GLY A 52 -9.31 -8.82 -17.14
CA GLY A 52 -8.41 -9.88 -17.60
C GLY A 52 -8.97 -10.63 -18.80
N PRO A 53 -8.11 -11.29 -19.58
CA PRO A 53 -8.56 -12.11 -20.70
C PRO A 53 -9.37 -13.31 -20.21
N HIS A 54 -10.14 -13.94 -21.10
CA HIS A 54 -11.06 -15.03 -20.72
C HIS A 54 -10.35 -16.22 -20.05
N TRP A 55 -9.08 -16.46 -20.41
CA TRP A 55 -8.27 -17.56 -19.88
C TRP A 55 -7.59 -17.30 -18.53
N VAL A 56 -7.74 -16.10 -17.96
CA VAL A 56 -7.25 -15.77 -16.62
C VAL A 56 -8.41 -15.71 -15.64
N ARG A 57 -8.16 -16.13 -14.39
CA ARG A 57 -9.08 -16.01 -13.26
C ARG A 57 -8.51 -15.03 -12.24
N ALA A 58 -9.36 -14.17 -11.70
CA ALA A 58 -9.07 -13.39 -10.50
C ALA A 58 -9.76 -14.09 -9.31
N SER A 59 -9.10 -14.13 -8.15
CA SER A 59 -9.63 -14.76 -6.95
C SER A 59 -9.81 -13.78 -5.79
N GLN A 60 -9.07 -12.66 -5.81
CA GLN A 60 -9.04 -11.73 -4.70
C GLN A 60 -8.68 -10.33 -5.18
N VAL A 61 -9.23 -9.33 -4.51
CA VAL A 61 -8.84 -7.93 -4.64
C VAL A 61 -8.65 -7.33 -3.25
N GLN A 62 -7.57 -6.58 -3.08
CA GLN A 62 -7.18 -5.93 -1.83
C GLN A 62 -6.95 -4.45 -2.08
N LEU A 63 -7.41 -3.60 -1.17
CA LEU A 63 -7.16 -2.16 -1.18
C LEU A 63 -6.16 -1.83 -0.06
N PHE A 64 -5.12 -1.10 -0.42
CA PHE A 64 -4.06 -0.67 0.49
C PHE A 64 -4.09 0.85 0.66
N SER A 65 -3.80 1.31 1.87
CA SER A 65 -3.52 2.70 2.21
C SER A 65 -2.12 2.78 2.82
N ASN A 66 -1.20 3.55 2.21
CA ASN A 66 0.20 3.63 2.64
C ASN A 66 0.87 2.24 2.85
N GLY A 67 0.50 1.25 2.03
CA GLY A 67 1.01 -0.11 2.11
C GLY A 67 0.29 -1.04 3.12
N HIS A 68 -0.69 -0.54 3.86
CA HIS A 68 -1.51 -1.33 4.79
C HIS A 68 -2.84 -1.72 4.16
N MET A 69 -3.21 -3.00 4.24
CA MET A 69 -4.48 -3.48 3.70
C MET A 69 -5.65 -2.96 4.54
N ILE A 70 -6.56 -2.21 3.91
CA ILE A 70 -7.74 -1.63 4.57
C ILE A 70 -9.05 -2.29 4.18
N ARG A 71 -9.10 -2.93 3.00
CA ARG A 71 -10.27 -3.69 2.50
C ARG A 71 -9.81 -4.87 1.66
N GLU A 72 -10.69 -5.86 1.57
CA GLU A 72 -10.50 -7.05 0.78
C GLU A 72 -11.87 -7.53 0.26
N ALA A 73 -11.87 -8.13 -0.93
CA ALA A 73 -12.99 -8.94 -1.41
C ALA A 73 -12.47 -10.20 -2.13
N ALA A 74 -13.15 -11.32 -1.86
CA ALA A 74 -13.01 -12.52 -2.67
C ALA A 74 -13.75 -12.34 -4.00
N ILE A 75 -13.15 -12.81 -5.09
CA ILE A 75 -13.76 -12.80 -6.42
C ILE A 75 -14.24 -14.22 -6.70
N PRO A 76 -15.57 -14.44 -6.83
CA PRO A 76 -16.10 -15.76 -7.10
C PRO A 76 -15.70 -16.22 -8.51
N SER A 77 -15.58 -17.53 -8.70
CA SER A 77 -15.21 -18.10 -10.01
C SER A 77 -16.31 -17.90 -11.06
N GLU A 78 -17.56 -17.80 -10.61
CA GLU A 78 -18.72 -17.45 -11.42
C GLU A 78 -19.38 -16.22 -10.80
N PRO A 79 -19.60 -15.15 -11.58
CA PRO A 79 -20.23 -13.95 -11.05
C PRO A 79 -21.74 -14.19 -10.87
N ASP A 80 -22.32 -13.61 -9.82
CA ASP A 80 -23.77 -13.70 -9.55
C ASP A 80 -24.63 -13.03 -10.64
N SER A 81 -24.02 -12.17 -11.45
CA SER A 81 -24.65 -11.46 -12.57
C SER A 81 -23.71 -11.35 -13.77
N PRO A 82 -24.25 -11.22 -15.01
CA PRO A 82 -23.42 -11.05 -16.20
C PRO A 82 -22.53 -9.81 -16.10
N LEU A 83 -21.22 -10.00 -16.23
CA LEU A 83 -20.26 -8.90 -16.29
C LEU A 83 -19.95 -8.53 -17.75
N PRO A 84 -19.57 -7.26 -18.03
CA PRO A 84 -19.07 -6.87 -19.33
C PRO A 84 -17.85 -7.71 -19.76
N THR A 85 -17.65 -7.87 -21.06
CA THR A 85 -16.53 -8.63 -21.61
C THR A 85 -15.20 -8.14 -21.05
N GLY A 86 -14.39 -9.08 -20.55
CA GLY A 86 -13.07 -8.81 -19.96
C GLY A 86 -13.10 -8.35 -18.50
N VAL A 87 -14.26 -8.03 -17.94
CA VAL A 87 -14.41 -7.71 -16.51
C VAL A 87 -14.52 -8.99 -15.71
N LYS A 88 -13.61 -9.17 -14.75
CA LYS A 88 -13.60 -10.30 -13.80
C LYS A 88 -14.32 -9.96 -12.51
N TRP A 89 -14.27 -8.69 -12.12
CA TRP A 89 -14.94 -8.19 -10.93
C TRP A 89 -15.06 -6.66 -10.98
N ALA A 90 -16.13 -6.13 -10.39
CA ALA A 90 -16.29 -4.72 -10.15
C ALA A 90 -16.99 -4.54 -8.79
N GLY A 91 -16.47 -3.65 -7.97
CA GLY A 91 -17.04 -3.36 -6.66
C GLY A 91 -16.38 -2.15 -6.04
N GLY A 92 -16.89 -1.74 -4.89
CA GLY A 92 -16.38 -0.56 -4.21
C GLY A 92 -16.64 -0.59 -2.72
N TRP A 93 -15.92 0.28 -2.03
CA TRP A 93 -16.04 0.48 -0.60
C TRP A 93 -16.16 1.97 -0.30
N THR A 94 -16.93 2.28 0.73
CA THR A 94 -16.83 3.57 1.40
C THR A 94 -15.78 3.44 2.51
N ILE A 95 -14.84 4.38 2.54
CA ILE A 95 -13.79 4.45 3.56
C ILE A 95 -13.86 5.80 4.27
N PRO A 96 -13.55 5.86 5.58
CA PRO A 96 -13.46 7.13 6.26
C PRO A 96 -12.29 7.95 5.71
N LYS A 97 -12.43 9.27 5.77
CA LYS A 97 -11.35 10.20 5.47
C LYS A 97 -10.16 9.93 6.42
N PRO A 98 -8.94 9.77 5.90
CA PRO A 98 -7.73 9.65 6.73
C PRO A 98 -7.40 10.97 7.43
N HIS A 99 -6.63 10.92 8.52
CA HIS A 99 -6.24 12.10 9.30
C HIS A 99 -5.12 12.93 8.67
N HIS A 100 -4.34 12.32 7.76
CA HIS A 100 -3.19 12.90 7.06
C HIS A 100 -3.12 12.30 5.64
N ASP A 101 -2.23 12.82 4.80
CA ASP A 101 -2.12 12.36 3.42
C ASP A 101 -1.74 10.88 3.33
N VAL A 102 -2.43 10.17 2.46
CA VAL A 102 -2.14 8.75 2.16
C VAL A 102 -2.26 8.50 0.67
N HIS A 103 -1.69 7.39 0.21
CA HIS A 103 -1.96 6.89 -1.13
C HIS A 103 -2.70 5.56 -1.11
N LEU A 104 -3.66 5.41 -2.02
CA LEU A 104 -4.44 4.20 -2.22
C LEU A 104 -3.91 3.39 -3.40
N VAL A 105 -3.84 2.08 -3.24
CA VAL A 105 -3.47 1.12 -4.29
C VAL A 105 -4.39 -0.10 -4.20
N ALA A 106 -4.93 -0.54 -5.34
CA ALA A 106 -5.67 -1.80 -5.45
C ALA A 106 -4.79 -2.88 -6.08
N ILE A 107 -4.75 -4.05 -5.45
CA ILE A 107 -4.04 -5.23 -5.96
C ILE A 107 -5.06 -6.35 -6.16
N ALA A 108 -5.17 -6.83 -7.40
CA ALA A 108 -5.94 -8.02 -7.74
C ALA A 108 -4.99 -9.19 -7.98
N THR A 109 -5.32 -10.35 -7.43
CA THR A 109 -4.54 -11.57 -7.62
C THR A 109 -5.41 -12.75 -8.03
N GLY A 110 -4.77 -13.77 -8.58
CA GLY A 110 -5.42 -14.99 -9.02
C GLY A 110 -4.43 -16.13 -9.20
N PRO A 111 -4.93 -17.37 -9.40
CA PRO A 111 -4.06 -18.49 -9.73
C PRO A 111 -3.37 -18.23 -11.07
N GLY A 112 -2.13 -18.70 -11.19
CA GLY A 112 -1.40 -18.64 -12.45
C GLY A 112 -2.08 -19.44 -13.56
N VAL A 113 -1.76 -19.09 -14.80
CA VAL A 113 -2.28 -19.81 -15.97
C VAL A 113 -1.55 -21.15 -16.09
N ASP A 114 -2.30 -22.25 -15.99
CA ASP A 114 -1.82 -23.63 -16.09
C ASP A 114 -2.15 -24.30 -17.43
N GLY A 115 -3.03 -23.68 -18.23
CA GLY A 115 -3.43 -24.15 -19.55
C GLY A 115 -2.29 -24.20 -20.57
N LEU A 116 -2.36 -25.16 -21.50
CA LEU A 116 -1.33 -25.41 -22.52
C LEU A 116 -1.08 -24.23 -23.48
N TYR A 117 -2.02 -23.28 -23.55
CA TYR A 117 -1.96 -22.13 -24.47
C TYR A 117 -1.11 -20.97 -23.93
N TRP A 118 -0.89 -20.86 -22.61
CA TRP A 118 -0.09 -19.78 -22.00
C TRP A 118 0.40 -20.14 -20.59
N ARG A 119 0.96 -21.33 -20.43
CA ARG A 119 1.43 -21.81 -19.12
C ARG A 119 2.49 -20.87 -18.56
N MET A 120 2.27 -20.36 -17.35
CA MET A 120 3.24 -19.48 -16.68
C MET A 120 4.57 -20.19 -16.46
N ALA A 121 5.64 -19.56 -16.93
CA ALA A 121 6.99 -20.05 -16.76
C ALA A 121 7.41 -20.04 -15.28
N LYS A 122 8.24 -21.01 -14.91
CA LYS A 122 8.90 -21.02 -13.60
C LYS A 122 9.88 -19.84 -13.51
N PRO A 123 10.09 -19.25 -12.33
CA PRO A 123 11.06 -18.19 -12.15
C PRO A 123 12.46 -18.71 -12.45
N TYR A 124 13.30 -17.86 -13.04
CA TYR A 124 14.68 -18.21 -13.38
C TYR A 124 15.50 -18.57 -12.13
N GLN A 125 15.28 -17.87 -11.02
CA GLN A 125 15.88 -18.12 -9.71
C GLN A 125 14.77 -18.33 -8.67
N PRO A 126 14.32 -19.58 -8.46
CA PRO A 126 13.31 -19.86 -7.45
C PRO A 126 13.88 -19.67 -6.05
N THR A 127 13.15 -18.98 -5.18
CA THR A 127 13.45 -18.90 -3.74
C THR A 127 12.87 -20.06 -2.95
N SER A 128 12.07 -20.93 -3.58
CA SER A 128 11.45 -22.11 -2.99
C SER A 128 11.32 -23.23 -4.03
N PRO A 129 11.44 -24.52 -3.64
CA PRO A 129 11.15 -25.64 -4.53
C PRO A 129 9.65 -25.75 -4.88
N ILE A 130 8.77 -25.17 -4.07
CA ILE A 130 7.33 -25.13 -4.31
C ILE A 130 7.03 -23.96 -5.25
N TRP A 131 6.48 -24.25 -6.42
CA TRP A 131 6.08 -23.24 -7.41
C TRP A 131 4.57 -23.02 -7.40
N GLU A 132 4.14 -21.89 -6.85
CA GLU A 132 2.76 -21.42 -6.89
C GLU A 132 2.66 -20.18 -7.80
N PRO A 133 2.38 -20.37 -9.11
CA PRO A 133 2.26 -19.24 -10.02
C PRO A 133 1.03 -18.41 -9.67
N ARG A 134 1.14 -17.08 -9.80
CA ARG A 134 0.04 -16.14 -9.58
C ARG A 134 -0.01 -15.12 -10.70
N VAL A 135 -1.23 -14.76 -11.11
CA VAL A 135 -1.48 -13.54 -11.88
C VAL A 135 -1.65 -12.37 -10.91
N ILE A 136 -1.24 -11.18 -11.34
CA ILE A 136 -1.37 -9.96 -10.55
C ILE A 136 -1.76 -8.78 -11.44
N GLY A 137 -2.60 -7.90 -10.92
CA GLY A 137 -2.84 -6.56 -11.44
C GLY A 137 -2.70 -5.58 -10.28
N CYS A 138 -1.93 -4.51 -10.45
CA CYS A 138 -1.76 -3.46 -9.46
C CYS A 138 -2.14 -2.12 -10.09
N SER A 139 -3.04 -1.39 -9.45
CA SER A 139 -3.34 -0.03 -9.86
C SER A 139 -2.14 0.87 -9.62
N GLY A 140 -2.07 2.01 -10.31
CA GLY A 140 -1.22 3.09 -9.84
C GLY A 140 -1.81 3.72 -8.58
N ALA A 141 -0.97 4.45 -7.84
CA ALA A 141 -1.35 5.12 -6.61
C ALA A 141 -2.29 6.29 -6.86
N ILE A 142 -3.36 6.42 -6.06
CA ILE A 142 -4.17 7.64 -5.99
C ILE A 142 -3.86 8.32 -4.67
N TRP A 143 -3.46 9.59 -4.71
CA TRP A 143 -3.13 10.35 -3.52
C TRP A 143 -4.39 10.97 -2.91
N LEU A 144 -4.54 10.86 -1.61
CA LEU A 144 -5.56 11.55 -0.82
C LEU A 144 -4.86 12.69 -0.09
N ASP A 145 -5.19 13.92 -0.46
CA ASP A 145 -4.79 15.13 0.25
C ASP A 145 -5.80 15.39 1.36
N ALA A 146 -5.45 14.93 2.55
CA ALA A 146 -6.34 14.94 3.71
C ALA A 146 -6.22 16.23 4.52
N ASP A 147 -5.03 16.82 4.53
CA ASP A 147 -4.72 18.07 5.23
C ASP A 147 -5.02 19.34 4.40
N LYS A 148 -5.35 19.17 3.11
CA LYS A 148 -5.76 20.19 2.15
C LYS A 148 -4.64 21.17 1.77
N ASP A 149 -3.37 20.74 1.86
CA ASP A 149 -2.23 21.57 1.47
C ASP A 149 -1.90 21.51 -0.03
N GLY A 150 -2.60 20.63 -0.79
CA GLY A 150 -2.43 20.44 -2.22
C GLY A 150 -1.17 19.65 -2.60
N ARG A 151 -0.47 19.07 -1.63
CA ARG A 151 0.75 18.29 -1.84
C ARG A 151 0.46 16.79 -1.69
N ARG A 152 1.47 16.00 -2.03
CA ARG A 152 1.48 14.55 -1.88
C ARG A 152 2.47 14.22 -0.79
N THR A 153 2.08 14.38 0.46
CA THR A 153 3.02 14.15 1.56
C THR A 153 3.12 12.65 1.83
N SER A 154 4.33 12.09 1.71
CA SER A 154 4.53 10.66 1.97
C SER A 154 4.59 10.38 3.48
N ALA A 155 4.36 9.13 3.87
CA ALA A 155 4.53 8.70 5.26
C ALA A 155 5.95 8.98 5.80
N ARG A 156 6.95 8.92 4.91
CA ARG A 156 8.34 9.26 5.23
C ARG A 156 8.51 10.75 5.52
N ASP A 157 7.93 11.62 4.70
CA ASP A 157 8.05 13.07 4.88
C ASP A 157 7.40 13.52 6.19
N TYR A 158 6.23 12.97 6.54
CA TYR A 158 5.63 13.23 7.86
C TYR A 158 6.54 12.76 8.99
N ALA A 159 7.09 11.55 8.91
CA ALA A 159 8.00 11.03 9.93
C ALA A 159 9.24 11.91 10.12
N GLU A 160 9.86 12.40 9.03
CA GLU A 160 11.01 13.31 9.09
C GLU A 160 10.66 14.64 9.77
N ARG A 161 9.51 15.24 9.42
CA ARG A 161 9.01 16.47 10.07
C ARG A 161 8.77 16.27 11.57
N LEU A 162 8.14 15.16 11.95
CA LEU A 162 7.81 14.84 13.33
C LEU A 162 9.07 14.57 14.18
N VAL A 163 10.03 13.80 13.66
CA VAL A 163 11.29 13.53 14.34
C VAL A 163 12.13 14.80 14.48
N ALA A 164 12.16 15.67 13.46
CA ALA A 164 12.84 16.96 13.56
C ALA A 164 12.18 17.86 14.62
N ALA A 165 10.84 17.93 14.65
CA ALA A 165 10.09 18.76 15.60
C ALA A 165 10.16 18.26 17.06
N SER A 166 10.46 16.98 17.27
CA SER A 166 10.61 16.42 18.62
C SER A 166 11.96 16.70 19.25
N THR A 167 12.98 17.12 18.50
CA THR A 167 14.31 17.49 19.02
C THR A 167 14.92 16.39 19.93
N ASN A 168 14.81 15.12 19.52
CA ASN A 168 15.20 13.92 20.29
C ASN A 168 14.37 13.63 21.55
N ASP A 169 13.28 14.35 21.80
CA ASP A 169 12.30 13.98 22.83
C ASP A 169 11.38 12.87 22.30
N VAL A 170 11.61 11.66 22.80
CA VAL A 170 10.86 10.47 22.40
C VAL A 170 9.40 10.54 22.86
N THR A 171 9.13 11.07 24.05
CA THR A 171 7.76 11.18 24.56
C THR A 171 6.95 12.11 23.67
N LYS A 172 7.51 13.28 23.36
CA LYS A 172 6.89 14.25 22.45
C LYS A 172 6.65 13.69 21.05
N LEU A 173 7.58 12.88 20.54
CA LEU A 173 7.41 12.22 19.25
C LEU A 173 6.24 11.22 19.28
N ILE A 174 6.18 10.36 20.30
CA ILE A 174 5.11 9.36 20.43
C ILE A 174 3.74 10.03 20.60
N GLU A 175 3.65 11.12 21.37
CA GLU A 175 2.43 11.92 21.47
C GLU A 175 2.01 12.50 20.12
N SER A 176 2.97 13.02 19.34
CA SER A 176 2.70 13.61 18.02
C SER A 176 2.28 12.57 16.97
N LEU A 177 2.70 11.31 17.12
CA LEU A 177 2.32 10.20 16.24
C LEU A 177 0.90 9.68 16.49
N SER A 178 0.22 10.11 17.55
CA SER A 178 -1.09 9.57 17.95
C SER A 178 -2.18 9.70 16.88
N THR A 179 -2.09 10.71 16.01
CA THR A 179 -3.03 11.00 14.93
C THR A 179 -2.64 10.37 13.58
N TYR A 180 -1.46 9.74 13.50
CA TYR A 180 -0.91 9.21 12.25
C TYR A 180 -1.08 7.68 12.16
N ASP A 181 -0.90 7.16 10.95
CA ASP A 181 -1.02 5.74 10.67
C ASP A 181 0.24 4.95 11.06
N GLU A 182 0.11 3.63 10.92
CA GLU A 182 1.18 2.67 11.18
C GLU A 182 2.42 2.91 10.29
N ALA A 183 2.23 3.34 9.04
CA ALA A 183 3.34 3.55 8.11
C ALA A 183 4.23 4.73 8.54
N VAL A 184 3.64 5.86 8.96
CA VAL A 184 4.38 7.01 9.50
C VAL A 184 5.14 6.60 10.77
N ALA A 185 4.50 5.85 11.66
CA ALA A 185 5.14 5.37 12.87
C ALA A 185 6.32 4.43 12.60
N ALA A 186 6.20 3.52 11.62
CA ALA A 186 7.31 2.65 11.21
C ALA A 186 8.48 3.45 10.63
N GLN A 187 8.21 4.48 9.82
CA GLN A 187 9.25 5.38 9.30
C GLN A 187 9.93 6.19 10.40
N ALA A 188 9.17 6.64 11.41
CA ALA A 188 9.74 7.32 12.58
C ALA A 188 10.66 6.38 13.38
N ALA A 189 10.26 5.12 13.59
CA ALA A 189 11.09 4.11 14.24
C ALA A 189 12.42 3.89 13.49
N HIS A 190 12.37 3.81 12.15
CA HIS A 190 13.55 3.73 11.31
C HIS A 190 14.48 4.93 11.46
N LEU A 191 13.92 6.15 11.47
CA LEU A 191 14.69 7.39 11.64
C LEU A 191 15.40 7.44 12.99
N LEU A 192 14.70 7.11 14.08
CA LEU A 192 15.31 7.03 15.43
C LEU A 192 16.45 6.01 15.46
N ARG A 193 16.26 4.84 14.86
CA ARG A 193 17.30 3.81 14.82
C ARG A 193 18.54 4.29 14.07
N THR A 194 18.33 4.98 12.95
CA THR A 194 19.39 5.50 12.07
C THR A 194 20.12 6.68 12.73
N SER A 195 19.44 7.46 13.57
CA SER A 195 20.07 8.51 14.40
C SER A 195 20.84 7.96 15.61
N GLY A 196 20.89 6.63 15.78
CA GLY A 196 21.65 5.95 16.83
C GLY A 196 20.85 5.69 18.12
N LEU A 197 19.55 6.04 18.17
CA LEU A 197 18.71 5.71 19.32
C LEU A 197 18.35 4.23 19.30
N SER A 198 18.45 3.59 20.47
CA SER A 198 18.02 2.20 20.66
C SER A 198 16.50 2.13 20.76
N LEU A 199 15.90 1.26 19.95
CA LEU A 199 14.46 0.97 20.02
C LEU A 199 14.07 0.20 21.29
N GLN A 200 15.05 -0.30 22.03
CA GLN A 200 14.90 -0.99 23.30
C GLN A 200 15.17 -0.07 24.50
N SER A 201 15.36 1.23 24.27
CA SER A 201 15.58 2.19 25.34
C SER A 201 14.34 2.29 26.25
N GLN A 202 14.58 2.31 27.56
CA GLN A 202 13.51 2.34 28.56
C GLN A 202 12.54 3.54 28.39
N PRO A 203 12.99 4.76 28.07
CA PRO A 203 12.09 5.88 27.82
C PRO A 203 11.13 5.62 26.65
N LEU A 204 11.64 5.08 25.53
CA LEU A 204 10.82 4.75 24.37
C LEU A 204 9.82 3.64 24.67
N LEU A 205 10.26 2.55 25.31
CA LEU A 205 9.38 1.45 25.68
C LEU A 205 8.27 1.91 26.64
N THR A 206 8.57 2.86 27.52
CA THR A 206 7.56 3.44 28.44
C THR A 206 6.56 4.29 27.68
N ALA A 207 7.01 5.17 26.78
CA ALA A 207 6.13 5.99 25.94
C ALA A 207 5.25 5.14 25.01
N LEU A 208 5.81 4.08 24.40
CA LEU A 208 5.08 3.19 23.51
C LEU A 208 3.93 2.44 24.20
N LYS A 209 4.04 2.13 25.49
CA LYS A 209 2.96 1.44 26.24
C LYS A 209 1.66 2.24 26.28
N THR A 210 1.75 3.58 26.25
CA THR A 210 0.60 4.49 26.27
C THR A 210 0.28 5.06 24.89
N ALA A 211 1.01 4.67 23.85
CA ALA A 211 0.82 5.16 22.49
C ALA A 211 -0.45 4.58 21.84
N SER A 212 -0.87 5.18 20.72
CA SER A 212 -1.98 4.65 19.91
C SER A 212 -1.64 3.26 19.35
N SER A 213 -2.67 2.48 19.04
CA SER A 213 -2.51 1.13 18.47
C SER A 213 -1.71 1.15 17.16
N ALA A 214 -1.94 2.16 16.31
CA ALA A 214 -1.22 2.35 15.05
C ALA A 214 0.27 2.65 15.30
N THR A 215 0.60 3.52 16.27
CA THR A 215 1.99 3.80 16.61
C THR A 215 2.71 2.56 17.16
N GLN A 216 2.06 1.82 18.07
CA GLN A 216 2.63 0.57 18.60
C GLN A 216 2.87 -0.46 17.51
N ALA A 217 1.90 -0.62 16.59
CA ALA A 217 2.01 -1.54 15.47
C ALA A 217 3.18 -1.16 14.55
N GLY A 218 3.34 0.12 14.21
CA GLY A 218 4.37 0.57 13.27
C GLY A 218 5.79 0.38 13.81
N PHE A 219 5.99 0.69 15.10
CA PHE A 219 7.27 0.43 15.77
C PHE A 219 7.58 -1.06 15.84
N ARG A 220 6.57 -1.90 16.12
CA ARG A 220 6.73 -3.36 16.16
C ARG A 220 7.06 -3.92 14.77
N ALA A 221 6.32 -3.53 13.74
CA ALA A 221 6.53 -3.96 12.37
C ALA A 221 7.96 -3.64 11.90
N TYR A 222 8.45 -2.42 12.19
CA TYR A 222 9.84 -2.06 11.91
C TYR A 222 10.84 -2.91 12.70
N ALA A 223 10.64 -3.10 14.00
CA ALA A 223 11.55 -3.88 14.84
C ALA A 223 11.64 -5.36 14.40
N GLU A 224 10.51 -5.94 13.98
CA GLU A 224 10.43 -7.30 13.45
C GLU A 224 11.18 -7.41 12.11
N ALA A 225 10.89 -6.51 11.15
CA ALA A 225 11.56 -6.48 9.86
C ALA A 225 13.07 -6.24 10.00
N TRP A 226 13.49 -5.37 10.91
CA TRP A 226 14.90 -5.14 11.19
C TRP A 226 15.55 -6.40 11.78
N ARG A 227 14.91 -7.06 12.75
CA ARG A 227 15.42 -8.29 13.35
C ARG A 227 15.60 -9.40 12.31
N GLU A 228 14.63 -9.57 11.40
CA GLU A 228 14.72 -10.52 10.29
C GLU A 228 15.91 -10.22 9.38
N ASN A 229 16.14 -8.93 9.07
CA ASN A 229 17.30 -8.50 8.28
C ASN A 229 18.63 -8.85 8.97
N GLU A 230 18.75 -8.58 10.27
CA GLU A 230 19.96 -8.92 11.04
C GLU A 230 20.20 -10.43 11.12
N ILE A 231 19.14 -11.24 11.25
CA ILE A 231 19.27 -12.72 11.21
C ILE A 231 19.83 -13.17 9.87
N VAL A 232 19.32 -12.63 8.75
CA VAL A 232 19.81 -12.96 7.40
C VAL A 232 21.25 -12.49 7.19
N ARG A 233 21.65 -11.33 7.73
CA ARG A 233 23.05 -10.86 7.64
C ARG A 233 24.04 -11.75 8.38
N VAL A 234 23.62 -12.36 9.48
CA VAL A 234 24.47 -13.19 10.34
C VAL A 234 24.42 -14.67 9.94
N SER A 235 23.39 -15.09 9.21
CA SER A 235 23.24 -16.45 8.70
C SER A 235 23.92 -16.58 7.33
N PRO A 236 24.97 -17.40 7.18
CA PRO A 236 25.69 -17.57 5.92
C PRO A 236 24.89 -18.29 4.83
#